data_AF-A0A7Y3BUG9-F1
#
_entry.id   AF-A0A7Y3BUG9-F1
#
_cell.length_a   1.000
_cell.length_b   1.000
_cell.length_c   1.000
_cell.angle_alpha   90.00
_cell.angle_beta   90.00
_cell.angle_gamma   90.00
#
_symmetry.space_group_name_H-M   'P 1'
#
loop_
_entity.id
_entity.type
_entity.pdbx_description
1 polymer ?
#
loop_
_entity_poly.entity_id
_entity_poly.type
_entity_poly.pdbx_seq_one_letter_code
_entity_poly.pdbx_strand_id
1 'polypeptide(L)'
;LVASCTREPVPTGFESPSATLDSLFRAYGVQDTPQDEARRRLQAHERFELLDSKLFRACFSDWQGEHDQALGGFVFGQLVAGKDELEIEIDEETAKVRPASAPVELTPIVLVKQGRAWKIDLRQSVPPKVRQSLYEVYRRARRAERKAR
;
A
#
# COMPACT_ATOMS: atom_id res chain seq x y z
N LEU A 1 -30.29 17.10 -28.08
CA LEU A 1 -30.07 16.93 -26.64
C LEU A 1 -28.57 16.81 -26.41
N VAL A 2 -27.97 17.83 -25.81
CA VAL A 2 -26.53 17.89 -25.51
C VAL A 2 -26.26 16.88 -24.40
N ALA A 3 -25.51 15.81 -24.72
CA ALA A 3 -25.09 14.84 -23.72
C ALA A 3 -24.12 15.54 -22.75
N SER A 4 -24.61 15.88 -21.56
CA SER A 4 -23.79 16.36 -20.46
C SER A 4 -22.87 15.22 -20.04
N CYS A 5 -21.63 15.25 -20.52
CA CYS A 5 -20.54 14.42 -20.03
C CYS A 5 -20.16 14.89 -18.62
N THR A 6 -21.04 14.69 -17.63
CA THR A 6 -20.68 14.90 -16.23
C THR A 6 -19.77 13.75 -15.82
N ARG A 7 -18.49 13.89 -16.15
CA ARG A 7 -17.46 12.94 -15.78
C ARG A 7 -17.39 12.92 -14.25
N GLU A 8 -17.57 11.76 -13.64
CA GLU A 8 -17.43 11.62 -12.19
C GLU A 8 -16.07 12.18 -11.73
N PRO A 9 -16.06 12.97 -10.65
CA PRO A 9 -14.83 13.53 -10.11
C PRO A 9 -13.93 12.39 -9.60
N VAL A 10 -12.62 12.56 -9.78
CA VAL A 10 -11.66 11.61 -9.21
C VAL A 10 -11.73 11.70 -7.68
N PRO A 11 -11.79 10.57 -6.96
CA PRO A 11 -11.75 10.60 -5.50
C PRO A 11 -10.48 11.29 -4.99
N THR A 12 -10.63 12.19 -4.03
CA THR A 12 -9.51 12.92 -3.44
C THR A 12 -8.51 11.98 -2.78
N GLY A 13 -7.21 12.17 -3.07
CA GLY A 13 -6.13 11.33 -2.56
C GLY A 13 -5.77 10.16 -3.49
N PHE A 14 -6.34 10.09 -4.68
CA PHE A 14 -6.11 9.00 -5.65
C PHE A 14 -5.90 9.51 -7.09
N GLU A 15 -5.71 10.81 -7.28
CA GLU A 15 -5.58 11.46 -8.59
C GLU A 15 -4.25 11.15 -9.26
N SER A 16 -3.24 10.76 -8.49
CA SER A 16 -1.90 10.38 -8.94
C SER A 16 -1.32 9.24 -8.10
N PRO A 17 -0.25 8.57 -8.55
CA PRO A 17 0.48 7.62 -7.73
C PRO A 17 0.95 8.24 -6.41
N SER A 18 1.56 9.42 -6.44
CA SER A 18 2.03 10.13 -5.24
C SER A 18 0.90 10.42 -4.25
N ALA A 19 -0.26 10.90 -4.74
CA ALA A 19 -1.41 11.16 -3.87
C ALA A 19 -1.94 9.89 -3.18
N THR A 20 -1.88 8.75 -3.88
CA THR A 20 -2.27 7.44 -3.34
C THR A 20 -1.32 6.99 -2.23
N LEU A 21 -0.02 7.24 -2.40
CA LEU A 21 1.01 6.94 -1.41
C LEU A 21 0.86 7.84 -0.17
N ASP A 22 0.59 9.13 -0.37
CA ASP A 22 0.30 10.06 0.73
C ASP A 22 -0.93 9.63 1.53
N SER A 23 -1.99 9.18 0.84
CA SER A 23 -3.17 8.61 1.47
C SER A 23 -2.84 7.37 2.31
N LEU A 24 -1.94 6.50 1.81
CA LEU A 24 -1.47 5.34 2.56
C LEU A 24 -0.69 5.76 3.81
N PHE A 25 0.24 6.72 3.70
CA PHE A 25 0.99 7.22 4.85
C PHE A 25 0.11 7.92 5.88
N ARG A 26 -0.92 8.64 5.43
CA ARG A 26 -1.93 9.24 6.30
C ARG A 26 -2.74 8.19 7.04
N ALA A 27 -3.10 7.08 6.39
CA ALA A 27 -3.81 5.98 7.05
C ALA A 27 -3.03 5.40 8.24
N TYR A 28 -1.69 5.48 8.22
CA TYR A 28 -0.80 5.08 9.32
C TYR A 28 -0.35 6.24 10.21
N GLY A 29 -0.77 7.48 9.93
CA GLY A 29 -0.35 8.67 10.68
C GLY A 29 1.13 9.02 10.55
N VAL A 30 1.80 8.57 9.47
CA VAL A 30 3.24 8.80 9.27
C VAL A 30 3.57 9.83 8.20
N GLN A 31 2.56 10.47 7.60
CA GLN A 31 2.75 11.47 6.55
C GLN A 31 3.72 12.58 7.02
N ASP A 32 3.50 13.12 8.22
CA ASP A 32 4.31 14.20 8.79
C ASP A 32 5.49 13.71 9.64
N THR A 33 5.70 12.39 9.73
CA THR A 33 6.86 11.83 10.43
C THR A 33 8.12 12.08 9.59
N PRO A 34 9.25 12.55 10.13
CA PRO A 34 10.49 12.66 9.35
C PRO A 34 11.01 11.29 8.85
N GLN A 35 11.68 11.25 7.69
CA GLN A 35 12.24 10.01 7.14
C GLN A 35 13.15 9.26 8.11
N ASP A 36 14.01 9.98 8.84
CA ASP A 36 14.96 9.38 9.80
C ASP A 36 14.24 8.70 10.97
N GLU A 37 13.14 9.30 11.42
CA GLU A 37 12.30 8.71 12.47
C GLU A 37 11.62 7.43 11.96
N ALA A 38 11.05 7.47 10.76
CA ALA A 38 10.44 6.29 10.15
C ALA A 38 11.46 5.14 10.00
N ARG A 39 12.69 5.46 9.57
CA ARG A 39 13.80 4.49 9.47
C ARG A 39 14.19 3.92 10.83
N ARG A 40 14.34 4.76 11.85
CA ARG A 40 14.65 4.32 13.22
C ARG A 40 13.60 3.33 13.73
N ARG A 41 12.32 3.65 13.56
CA ARG A 41 11.21 2.80 13.98
C ARG A 41 11.20 1.46 13.25
N LEU A 42 11.45 1.44 11.94
CA LEU A 42 11.61 0.20 11.17
C LEU A 42 12.78 -0.66 11.67
N GLN A 43 13.93 -0.05 11.94
CA GLN A 43 15.12 -0.76 12.45
C GLN A 43 14.91 -1.32 13.86
N ALA A 44 14.14 -0.62 14.69
CA ALA A 44 13.74 -1.07 16.02
C ALA A 44 12.59 -2.09 16.00
N HIS A 45 12.10 -2.48 14.81
CA HIS A 45 10.93 -3.34 14.63
C HIS A 45 9.69 -2.83 15.38
N GLU A 46 9.57 -1.50 15.54
CA GLU A 46 8.42 -0.88 16.18
C GLU A 46 7.16 -1.08 15.33
N ARG A 47 6.03 -1.24 16.00
CA ARG A 47 4.74 -1.35 15.31
C ARG A 47 4.31 0.03 14.80
N PHE A 48 3.91 0.09 13.54
CA PHE A 48 3.15 1.20 12.99
C PHE A 48 1.65 0.92 13.18
N GLU A 49 0.96 1.83 13.84
CA GLU A 49 -0.47 1.69 14.10
C GLU A 49 -1.27 2.14 12.89
N LEU A 50 -2.25 1.33 12.49
CA LEU A 50 -3.18 1.70 11.43
C LEU A 50 -4.30 2.55 12.04
N LEU A 51 -4.31 3.85 11.73
CA LEU A 51 -5.25 4.82 12.29
C LEU A 51 -6.56 4.89 11.50
N ASP A 52 -6.49 4.79 10.17
CA ASP A 52 -7.66 4.79 9.29
C ASP A 52 -7.70 3.55 8.41
N SER A 53 -8.41 2.53 8.91
CA SER A 53 -8.61 1.28 8.18
C SER A 53 -9.41 1.44 6.89
N LYS A 54 -10.28 2.45 6.79
CA LYS A 54 -11.10 2.67 5.59
C LYS A 54 -10.26 3.28 4.48
N LEU A 55 -9.48 4.31 4.81
CA LEU A 55 -8.54 4.94 3.88
C LEU A 55 -7.49 3.94 3.40
N PHE A 56 -6.91 3.18 4.32
CA PHE A 56 -5.97 2.10 3.99
C PHE A 56 -6.55 1.12 2.97
N ARG A 57 -7.77 0.62 3.18
CA ARG A 57 -8.42 -0.30 2.24
C ARG A 57 -8.67 0.34 0.87
N ALA A 58 -8.99 1.64 0.85
CA ALA A 58 -9.27 2.36 -0.39
C ALA A 58 -8.03 2.52 -1.30
N CYS A 59 -6.82 2.47 -0.73
CA CYS A 59 -5.56 2.51 -1.48
C CYS A 59 -5.34 1.29 -2.38
N PHE A 60 -6.06 0.18 -2.18
CA PHE A 60 -5.80 -1.07 -2.89
C PHE A 60 -6.86 -1.37 -3.96
N SER A 61 -6.40 -1.86 -5.11
CA SER A 61 -7.22 -2.15 -6.29
C SER A 61 -7.92 -3.51 -6.20
N ASP A 62 -7.30 -4.44 -5.47
CA ASP A 62 -7.64 -5.86 -5.41
C ASP A 62 -7.85 -6.35 -3.96
N TRP A 63 -8.21 -5.46 -3.04
CA TRP A 63 -8.46 -5.82 -1.64
C TRP A 63 -9.61 -6.82 -1.48
N GLN A 64 -9.34 -7.98 -0.85
CA GLN A 64 -10.31 -9.06 -0.65
C GLN A 64 -10.73 -9.26 0.81
N GLY A 65 -10.22 -8.47 1.75
CA GLY A 65 -10.60 -8.52 3.16
C GLY A 65 -9.42 -8.70 4.11
N GLU A 66 -9.71 -9.10 5.35
CA GLU A 66 -8.72 -9.15 6.44
C GLU A 66 -7.49 -10.01 6.16
N HIS A 67 -7.59 -11.02 5.31
CA HIS A 67 -6.45 -11.87 4.95
C HIS A 67 -5.38 -11.11 4.15
N ASP A 68 -5.74 -9.98 3.53
CA ASP A 68 -4.81 -9.10 2.81
C ASP A 68 -4.16 -8.04 3.71
N GLN A 69 -4.55 -7.94 4.99
CA GLN A 69 -3.98 -6.99 5.94
C GLN A 69 -2.46 -7.09 6.03
N ALA A 70 -1.94 -8.31 6.06
CA ALA A 70 -0.51 -8.56 6.08
C ALA A 70 0.19 -8.13 4.78
N LEU A 71 -0.49 -8.25 3.63
CA LEU A 71 0.04 -7.81 2.33
C LEU A 71 0.13 -6.28 2.27
N GLY A 72 -0.94 -5.59 2.69
CA GLY A 72 -0.93 -4.13 2.74
C GLY A 72 0.12 -3.60 3.74
N GLY A 73 0.29 -4.27 4.88
CA GLY A 73 1.36 -3.95 5.84
C GLY A 73 2.77 -4.16 5.27
N PHE A 74 2.98 -5.20 4.45
CA PHE A 74 4.24 -5.42 3.75
C PHE A 74 4.52 -4.31 2.72
N VAL A 75 3.53 -3.92 1.93
CA VAL A 75 3.66 -2.80 0.96
C VAL A 75 4.01 -1.50 1.70
N PHE A 76 3.27 -1.19 2.76
CA PHE A 76 3.56 -0.03 3.60
C PHE A 76 5.00 -0.05 4.13
N GLY A 77 5.45 -1.19 4.67
CA GLY A 77 6.80 -1.34 5.20
C GLY A 77 7.90 -1.08 4.18
N GLN A 78 7.70 -1.49 2.92
CA GLN A 78 8.64 -1.19 1.84
C GLN A 78 8.67 0.30 1.50
N LEU A 79 7.50 0.93 1.40
CA LEU A 79 7.39 2.35 1.03
C LEU A 79 7.92 3.27 2.13
N VAL A 80 7.57 2.99 3.38
CA VAL A 80 7.92 3.86 4.51
C VAL A 80 9.43 3.89 4.79
N ALA A 81 10.17 2.88 4.32
CA ALA A 81 11.64 2.83 4.38
C ALA A 81 12.35 3.97 3.62
N GLY A 82 11.66 4.56 2.64
CA GLY A 82 12.15 5.71 1.87
C GLY A 82 11.02 6.60 1.39
N LYS A 83 10.02 6.89 2.24
CA LYS A 83 8.83 7.68 1.91
C LYS A 83 9.13 9.04 1.27
N ASP A 84 10.24 9.69 1.68
CA ASP A 84 10.64 11.01 1.17
C ASP A 84 11.60 10.89 -0.05
N GLU A 85 11.95 9.66 -0.43
CA GLU A 85 12.93 9.32 -1.45
C GLU A 85 12.36 8.21 -2.38
N LEU A 86 11.09 8.34 -2.79
CA LEU A 86 10.45 7.38 -3.68
C LEU A 86 10.65 7.74 -5.14
N GLU A 87 11.14 6.78 -5.93
CA GLU A 87 11.17 6.86 -7.38
C GLU A 87 9.87 6.28 -7.95
N ILE A 88 9.23 7.04 -8.85
CA ILE A 88 7.97 6.66 -9.49
C ILE A 88 8.15 6.66 -11.00
N GLU A 89 8.13 5.47 -11.59
CA GLU A 89 8.11 5.27 -13.04
C GLU A 89 6.66 5.07 -13.48
N ILE A 90 6.13 5.96 -14.32
CA ILE A 90 4.74 5.89 -14.81
C ILE A 90 4.73 5.48 -16.29
N ASP A 91 3.90 4.49 -16.62
CA ASP A 91 3.60 4.03 -17.97
C ASP A 91 2.07 3.94 -18.15
N GLU A 92 1.50 4.77 -19.03
CA GLU A 92 0.06 4.97 -19.33
C GLU A 92 -0.92 4.73 -18.16
N GLU A 93 -1.20 3.47 -17.81
CA GLU A 93 -2.18 3.03 -16.81
C GLU A 93 -1.57 2.31 -15.60
N THR A 94 -0.24 2.31 -15.49
CA THR A 94 0.56 1.63 -14.45
C THR A 94 1.66 2.54 -13.93
N ALA A 95 1.97 2.41 -12.63
CA ALA A 95 3.12 3.06 -12.03
C ALA A 95 3.90 2.06 -11.18
N LYS A 96 5.23 2.11 -11.24
CA LYS A 96 6.14 1.31 -10.43
C LYS A 96 6.85 2.23 -9.45
N VAL A 97 6.82 1.87 -8.17
CA VAL A 97 7.34 2.67 -7.08
C VAL A 97 8.38 1.90 -6.31
N ARG A 98 9.52 2.52 -6.05
CA ARG A 98 10.62 1.95 -5.26
C ARG A 98 11.24 3.06 -4.39
N PRO A 99 11.72 2.75 -3.17
CA PRO A 99 12.69 3.62 -2.52
C PRO A 99 13.93 3.77 -3.40
N ALA A 100 14.47 4.97 -3.57
CA ALA A 100 15.66 5.23 -4.40
C ALA A 100 16.90 4.43 -3.93
N SER A 101 16.97 4.14 -2.63
CA SER A 101 18.04 3.34 -2.02
C SER A 101 17.79 1.82 -2.08
N ALA A 102 16.68 1.37 -2.65
CA ALA A 102 16.36 -0.04 -2.72
C ALA A 102 17.29 -0.79 -3.69
N PRO A 103 17.65 -2.05 -3.38
CA PRO A 103 18.29 -2.94 -4.35
C PRO A 103 17.43 -3.11 -5.60
N VAL A 104 18.06 -3.26 -6.77
CA VAL A 104 17.38 -3.41 -8.06
C VAL A 104 16.50 -4.67 -8.10
N GLU A 105 16.86 -5.70 -7.34
CA GLU A 105 16.12 -6.96 -7.24
C GLU A 105 14.84 -6.84 -6.40
N LEU A 106 14.66 -5.74 -5.67
CA LEU A 106 13.45 -5.50 -4.90
C LEU A 106 12.27 -5.35 -5.85
N THR A 107 11.23 -6.18 -5.65
CA THR A 107 10.00 -6.09 -6.44
C THR A 107 9.36 -4.71 -6.21
N PRO A 108 9.12 -3.92 -7.27
CA PRO A 108 8.50 -2.61 -7.12
C PRO A 108 7.07 -2.73 -6.61
N ILE A 109 6.62 -1.70 -5.90
CA ILE A 109 5.20 -1.52 -5.59
C ILE A 109 4.51 -1.03 -6.85
N VAL A 110 3.49 -1.75 -7.28
CA VAL A 110 2.76 -1.47 -8.52
C VAL A 110 1.44 -0.79 -8.18
N LEU A 111 1.22 0.38 -8.78
CA LEU A 111 -0.07 1.04 -8.82
C LEU A 111 -0.67 0.87 -10.21
N VAL A 112 -1.96 0.63 -10.26
CA VAL A 112 -2.77 0.55 -11.48
C VAL A 112 -3.83 1.63 -11.44
N LYS A 113 -4.14 2.17 -12.61
CA LYS A 113 -5.20 3.14 -12.76
C LYS A 113 -6.53 2.40 -12.96
N GLN A 114 -7.45 2.56 -12.01
CA GLN A 114 -8.81 2.04 -12.08
C GLN A 114 -9.78 3.18 -12.32
N GLY A 115 -10.28 3.27 -13.56
CA GLY A 115 -11.04 4.43 -14.01
C GLY A 115 -10.14 5.67 -14.03
N ARG A 116 -10.27 6.52 -13.02
CA ARG A 116 -9.43 7.72 -12.86
C ARG A 116 -8.61 7.74 -11.57
N ALA A 117 -8.78 6.73 -10.72
CA ALA A 117 -8.10 6.63 -9.43
C ALA A 117 -6.91 5.68 -9.55
N TRP A 118 -5.76 6.10 -9.05
CA TRP A 118 -4.60 5.23 -8.87
C TRP A 118 -4.77 4.40 -7.61
N LYS A 119 -4.43 3.12 -7.69
CA LYS A 119 -4.54 2.17 -6.58
C LYS A 119 -3.43 1.15 -6.63
N ILE A 120 -2.94 0.74 -5.47
CA ILE A 120 -1.93 -0.29 -5.32
C ILE A 120 -2.53 -1.66 -5.65
N ASP A 121 -1.88 -2.41 -6.53
CA ASP A 121 -2.19 -3.82 -6.79
C ASP A 121 -1.35 -4.70 -5.85
N LEU A 122 -1.98 -5.33 -4.87
CA LEU A 122 -1.27 -6.15 -3.88
C LEU A 122 -0.64 -7.40 -4.50
N ARG A 123 -1.27 -7.98 -5.51
CA ARG A 123 -0.85 -9.27 -6.08
C ARG A 123 0.37 -9.09 -6.98
N GLN A 124 0.49 -7.93 -7.63
CA GLN A 124 1.67 -7.52 -8.39
C GLN A 124 2.78 -6.95 -7.49
N SER A 125 2.42 -6.21 -6.44
CA SER A 125 3.39 -5.57 -5.53
C SER A 125 4.06 -6.54 -4.57
N VAL A 126 3.38 -7.64 -4.20
CA VAL A 126 3.90 -8.59 -3.22
C VAL A 126 4.34 -9.89 -3.91
N PRO A 127 5.64 -10.27 -3.80
CA PRO A 127 6.17 -11.48 -4.41
C PRO A 127 5.34 -12.73 -4.04
N PRO A 128 5.11 -13.67 -4.97
CA PRO A 128 4.27 -14.85 -4.71
C PRO A 128 4.67 -15.64 -3.45
N LYS A 129 5.98 -15.80 -3.22
CA LYS A 129 6.51 -16.49 -2.02
C LYS A 129 6.16 -15.76 -0.73
N VAL A 130 6.23 -14.42 -0.73
CA VAL A 130 5.86 -13.59 0.42
C VAL A 130 4.36 -13.68 0.67
N ARG A 131 3.52 -13.61 -0.38
CA ARG A 131 2.07 -13.79 -0.27
C ARG A 131 1.71 -15.13 0.38
N GLN A 132 2.29 -16.22 -0.09
CA GLN A 132 2.08 -17.56 0.46
C GLN A 132 2.43 -17.63 1.94
N SER A 133 3.62 -17.13 2.33
CA SER A 133 4.06 -17.10 3.72
C SER A 133 3.12 -16.29 4.62
N LEU A 134 2.69 -15.10 4.18
CA LEU A 134 1.80 -14.25 4.97
C LEU A 134 0.40 -14.85 5.12
N TYR A 135 -0.13 -15.49 4.08
CA TYR A 135 -1.40 -16.23 4.17
C TYR A 135 -1.30 -17.45 5.09
N GLU A 136 -0.16 -18.13 5.16
CA GLU A 136 0.05 -19.18 6.15
C GLU A 136 0.03 -18.67 7.58
N VAL A 137 0.71 -17.55 7.86
CA VAL A 137 0.69 -16.92 9.19
C VAL A 137 -0.74 -16.58 9.60
N TYR A 138 -1.50 -15.93 8.72
CA TYR A 138 -2.92 -15.61 8.97
C TYR A 138 -3.75 -16.87 9.27
N ARG A 139 -3.60 -17.93 8.44
CA ARG A 139 -4.33 -19.20 8.64
C ARG A 139 -3.99 -19.85 9.98
N ARG A 140 -2.73 -19.82 10.41
CA ARG A 140 -2.29 -20.38 11.71
C ARG A 140 -2.88 -19.58 12.87
N ALA A 141 -2.85 -18.25 12.81
CA ALA A 141 -3.43 -17.38 13.84
C ALA A 141 -4.93 -17.63 14.02
N ARG A 142 -5.71 -17.66 12.93
CA ARG A 142 -7.17 -17.93 12.98
C ARG A 142 -7.52 -19.31 13.52
N ARG A 143 -6.68 -20.32 13.25
CA ARG A 143 -6.85 -21.66 13.84
C ARG A 143 -6.61 -21.66 15.35
N ALA A 144 -5.61 -20.91 15.82
CA ALA A 144 -5.33 -20.78 17.25
C ALA A 144 -6.47 -20.06 17.99
N GLU A 145 -6.97 -18.94 17.45
CA GLU A 145 -8.10 -18.20 18.02
C GLU A 145 -9.37 -19.04 18.14
N ARG A 146 -9.67 -19.89 17.15
CA ARG A 146 -10.82 -20.80 17.18
C ARG A 146 -10.70 -21.91 18.21
N LYS A 147 -9.48 -22.35 18.54
CA LYS A 147 -9.23 -23.39 19.55
C LYS A 147 -9.23 -22.83 20.97
N ALA A 148 -9.00 -21.53 21.13
CA ALA A 148 -9.00 -20.84 22.41
C ALA A 148 -10.39 -20.32 22.82
N ARG A 149 -11.40 -20.50 21.97
CA ARG A 149 -12.82 -20.22 22.24
C ARG A 149 -13.56 -21.52 22.48
#